data_AF-A0A8T6S803-F1
#
_entry.id   AF-A0A8T6S803-F1
#
_cell.length_a   1.000
_cell.length_b   1.000
_cell.length_c   1.000
_cell.angle_alpha   90.00
_cell.angle_beta   90.00
_cell.angle_gamma   90.00
#
_symmetry.space_group_name_H-M   'P 1'
#
loop_
_entity.id
_entity.type
_entity.pdbx_description
1 polymer ?
#
loop_
_entity_poly.entity_id
_entity_poly.type
_entity_poly.pdbx_seq_one_letter_code
_entity_poly.pdbx_strand_id
1 'polypeptide(L)' 'MTQQVFENTFAPNSRNKEFTLSQIISGIKHGVIDFDTLPHNIKEIVRKELKKRDL' A
#
# COMPACT_ATOMS: atom_id res chain seq x y z
N MET A 1 9.41 -14.04 8.17
CA MET A 1 8.25 -13.82 7.27
C MET A 1 8.72 -12.92 6.16
N THR A 2 8.67 -13.37 4.90
CA THR A 2 9.05 -12.56 3.73
C THR A 2 8.10 -11.38 3.61
N GLN A 3 8.62 -10.16 3.77
CA GLN A 3 7.83 -8.95 3.58
C GLN A 3 7.49 -8.82 2.10
N GLN A 4 6.20 -8.83 1.77
CA GLN A 4 5.75 -8.59 0.41
C GLN A 4 6.02 -7.13 0.05
N VAL A 5 6.82 -6.92 -0.99
CA VAL A 5 7.16 -5.62 -1.55
C VAL A 5 6.42 -5.39 -2.86
N PHE A 6 6.06 -4.14 -3.11
CA PHE A 6 5.36 -3.72 -4.31
C PHE A 6 6.12 -2.59 -4.98
N GLU A 7 6.28 -2.68 -6.30
CA GLU A 7 6.82 -1.59 -7.09
C GLU A 7 5.96 -0.34 -6.93
N ASN A 8 6.63 0.81 -6.75
CA ASN A 8 5.98 2.10 -6.63
C ASN A 8 5.57 2.62 -8.02
N THR A 9 4.33 2.34 -8.39
CA THR A 9 3.68 2.88 -9.59
C THR A 9 2.60 3.91 -9.28
N PHE A 10 2.38 4.22 -8.00
CA PHE A 10 1.22 4.97 -7.50
C PHE A 10 1.58 6.22 -6.67
N ALA A 11 2.83 6.38 -6.25
CA ALA A 11 3.34 7.54 -5.55
C ALA A 11 4.50 8.18 -6.35
N PRO A 12 4.20 8.96 -7.41
CA PRO A 12 5.23 9.50 -8.31
C PRO A 12 6.17 10.50 -7.63
N ASN A 13 5.74 11.13 -6.54
CA ASN A 13 6.56 12.08 -5.76
C ASN A 13 7.48 11.38 -4.74
N SER A 14 7.38 10.06 -4.59
CA SER A 14 8.23 9.30 -3.68
C SER A 14 9.53 8.90 -4.36
N ARG A 15 10.65 9.08 -3.64
CA ARG A 15 11.96 8.54 -4.07
C ARG A 15 12.06 7.03 -3.87
N ASN A 16 11.14 6.41 -3.13
CA ASN A 16 11.13 4.97 -2.93
C ASN A 16 10.64 4.28 -4.20
N LYS A 17 11.44 3.34 -4.71
CA LYS A 17 11.07 2.50 -5.86
C LYS A 17 10.10 1.39 -5.50
N GLU A 18 10.06 1.01 -4.22
CA GLU A 18 9.25 -0.09 -3.71
C GLU A 18 8.68 0.28 -2.34
N PHE A 19 7.51 -0.26 -2.04
CA PHE A 19 6.89 -0.16 -0.73
C PHE A 19 6.49 -1.53 -0.21
N THR A 20 6.72 -1.77 1.08
CA THR A 20 6.11 -2.90 1.77
C THR A 20 4.62 -2.66 1.98
N LEU A 21 3.85 -3.74 2.11
CA LEU A 21 2.41 -3.67 2.42
C LEU A 21 2.11 -2.78 3.63
N SER A 22 2.92 -2.88 4.69
CA SER A 22 2.79 -2.07 5.90
C SER A 22 3.00 -0.58 5.64
N GLN A 23 3.97 -0.22 4.78
CA GLN A 23 4.20 1.17 4.39
C GLN A 23 3.06 1.71 3.54
N ILE A 24 2.48 0.91 2.64
CA ILE A 24 1.32 1.31 1.84
C ILE A 24 0.11 1.58 2.76
N ILE A 25 -0.20 0.64 3.66
CA ILE A 25 -1.29 0.79 4.64
C ILE A 25 -1.08 2.03 5.51
N SER A 26 0.15 2.24 6.00
CA SER A 26 0.48 3.42 6.79
C SER A 26 0.32 4.71 5.97
N GLY A 27 0.82 4.73 4.75
CA GLY A 27 0.70 5.87 3.84
C GLY A 27 -0.75 6.23 3.53
N ILE A 28 -1.64 5.24 3.37
CA ILE A 28 -3.07 5.48 3.22
C ILE A 28 -3.66 6.07 4.51
N LYS A 29 -3.37 5.48 5.67
CA LYS A 29 -3.87 5.96 6.96
C LYS A 29 -3.46 7.41 7.26
N HIS A 30 -2.26 7.79 6.83
CA HIS A 30 -1.73 9.15 7.00
C HIS A 30 -2.05 10.10 5.84
N GLY A 31 -2.80 9.65 4.81
CA GLY A 31 -3.16 10.47 3.65
C GLY A 31 -2.01 10.80 2.70
N VAL A 32 -0.89 10.08 2.79
CA VAL A 32 0.29 10.22 1.93
C VAL A 32 0.12 9.46 0.62
N ILE A 33 -0.55 8.31 0.68
CA ILE A 33 -0.88 7.48 -0.49
C ILE A 33 -2.39 7.50 -0.65
N ASP A 34 -2.84 7.91 -1.83
CA ASP A 34 -4.24 7.81 -2.18
C ASP A 34 -4.60 6.35 -2.49
N PHE A 35 -5.66 5.83 -1.86
CA PHE A 35 -6.05 4.44 -2.08
C PHE A 35 -6.50 4.22 -3.52
N ASP A 36 -7.10 5.22 -4.16
CA ASP A 36 -7.64 5.11 -5.51
C ASP A 36 -6.56 5.12 -6.61
N THR A 37 -5.38 5.67 -6.34
CA THR A 37 -4.23 5.59 -7.26
C THR A 37 -3.50 4.24 -7.22
N LEU A 38 -3.84 3.36 -6.28
CA LEU A 38 -3.22 2.03 -6.21
C LEU A 38 -3.61 1.14 -7.41
N PRO A 39 -2.66 0.35 -7.94
CA PRO A 39 -2.93 -0.73 -8.88
C PRO A 39 -3.95 -1.73 -8.34
N HIS A 40 -4.75 -2.32 -9.22
CA HIS A 40 -5.83 -3.23 -8.85
C HIS A 40 -5.38 -4.39 -7.96
N ASN A 41 -4.26 -5.03 -8.31
CA ASN A 41 -3.66 -6.11 -7.53
C ASN A 41 -3.24 -5.68 -6.11
N ILE A 42 -2.74 -4.45 -5.95
CA ILE A 42 -2.35 -3.91 -4.65
C ILE A 42 -3.59 -3.52 -3.83
N LYS A 43 -4.60 -2.90 -4.46
CA LYS A 43 -5.89 -2.57 -3.82
C LYS A 43 -6.53 -3.78 -3.17
N GLU A 44 -6.59 -4.91 -3.88
CA GLU A 44 -7.18 -6.13 -3.33
C GLU A 44 -6.45 -6.64 -2.08
N ILE A 45 -5.11 -6.62 -2.09
CA ILE A 45 -4.29 -7.06 -0.97
C ILE A 45 -4.46 -6.11 0.23
N VAL A 46 -4.33 -4.81 -0.01
CA VAL A 46 -4.52 -3.78 1.02
C VAL A 46 -5.92 -3.88 1.64
N ARG A 47 -6.96 -4.07 0.82
CA ARG A 47 -8.34 -4.23 1.30
C ARG A 47 -8.51 -5.47 2.18
N LYS A 48 -7.90 -6.60 1.81
CA LYS A 48 -7.91 -7.82 2.64
C LYS A 48 -7.21 -7.60 3.98
N GLU A 49 -6.08 -6.91 3.98
CA GLU A 49 -5.32 -6.64 5.22
C GLU A 49 -6.01 -5.62 6.13
N LEU A 50 -6.62 -4.57 5.57
CA LEU A 50 -7.41 -3.62 6.35
C LEU A 50 -8.59 -4.32 7.04
N LYS A 51 -9.31 -5.20 6.33
CA LYS A 51 -10.40 -6.00 6.91
C LYS A 51 -9.96 -6.93 8.05
N LYS A 52 -8.74 -7.47 8.00
CA LYS A 52 -8.21 -8.33 9.08
C LYS A 52 -7.87 -7.56 10.35
N ARG A 53 -7.54 -6.26 10.24
CA ARG A 53 -7.12 -5.41 11.37
C ARG A 53 -8.28 -4.67 12.03
N ASP A 54 -9.46 -4.67 11.41
CA ASP A 54 -10.70 -4.07 11.93
C ASP A 54 -11.56 -5.09 12.72
N LEU A 55 -11.00 -6.26 13.05
CA LEU A 55 -11.60 -7.33 13.87
C LEU A 55 -10.89 -7.45 15.21
#